data_AF-A0A382GQQ6-F1
#
_entry.id   AF-A0A382GQQ6-F1
#
_cell.length_a   1.000
_cell.length_b   1.000
_cell.length_c   1.000
_cell.angle_alpha   90.00
_cell.angle_beta   90.00
_cell.angle_gamma   90.00
#
_symmetry.space_group_name_H-M   'P 1'
#
loop_
_entity.id
_entity.type
_entity.pdbx_description
1 polymer ?
#
loop_
_entity_poly.entity_id
_entity_poly.type
_entity_poly.pdbx_seq_one_letter_code
_entity_poly.pdbx_strand_id
1 'polypeptide(L)'
;MRHRITITLLLGSLCNVLSASAQPIDLKLISALPVSGLDNAQPSGLCWVDGNLYAVSDHHDHTICRLELLEDEAHIEPYITFNAPWSGSWVRGLDFEGLAYRDGSFFIISEATFRVLRVHETGRGLAWVTPSVEKAGSKVGLF
;
A
#
# COMPACT_ATOMS: atom_id res chain seq x y z
N MET A 1 -12.64 34.74 -57.83
CA MET A 1 -12.87 33.28 -57.93
C MET A 1 -12.09 32.59 -56.82
N ARG A 2 -12.66 31.54 -56.23
CA ARG A 2 -12.38 31.02 -54.87
C ARG A 2 -10.99 30.37 -54.77
N HIS A 3 -10.12 30.87 -53.90
CA HIS A 3 -8.90 30.16 -53.51
C HIS A 3 -9.25 29.11 -52.44
N ARG A 4 -9.10 27.83 -52.80
CA ARG A 4 -9.17 26.71 -51.87
C ARG A 4 -7.82 26.60 -51.17
N ILE A 5 -7.79 26.81 -49.85
CA ILE A 5 -6.63 26.52 -49.02
C ILE A 5 -6.81 25.07 -48.53
N THR A 6 -5.99 24.16 -49.05
CA THR A 6 -5.87 22.79 -48.55
C THR A 6 -4.91 22.82 -47.36
N ILE A 7 -5.44 22.61 -46.15
CA ILE A 7 -4.62 22.40 -44.95
C ILE A 7 -4.24 20.92 -44.93
N THR A 8 -2.99 20.62 -45.26
CA THR A 8 -2.40 19.29 -45.03
C THR A 8 -2.04 19.18 -43.56
N LEU A 9 -2.77 18.35 -42.81
CA LEU A 9 -2.42 17.94 -41.45
C LEU A 9 -1.09 17.16 -41.49
N LEU A 10 -0.02 17.71 -40.89
CA LEU A 10 1.16 16.92 -40.51
C LEU A 10 0.81 16.12 -39.25
N LEU A 11 0.30 14.90 -39.45
CA LEU A 11 0.10 13.90 -38.42
C LEU A 11 1.23 12.88 -38.55
N GLY A 12 2.30 13.00 -37.75
CA GLY A 12 3.41 12.05 -37.89
C GLY A 12 4.69 12.39 -37.16
N SER A 13 4.63 12.67 -35.85
CA SER A 13 5.74 12.34 -34.95
C SER A 13 5.19 11.46 -33.86
N LEU A 14 5.09 10.16 -34.18
CA LEU A 14 4.95 9.11 -33.19
C LEU A 14 6.17 9.21 -32.26
N CYS A 15 5.93 9.68 -31.03
CA CYS A 15 6.83 9.45 -29.91
C CYS A 15 6.99 7.93 -29.77
N ASN A 16 8.04 7.38 -30.39
CA ASN A 16 8.60 6.10 -29.98
C ASN A 16 9.21 6.32 -28.59
N VAL A 17 8.37 6.30 -27.57
CA VAL A 17 8.82 6.01 -26.21
C VAL A 17 9.23 4.55 -26.26
N LEU A 18 10.50 4.31 -26.60
CA LEU A 18 11.13 3.03 -26.38
C LEU A 18 10.94 2.74 -24.89
N SER A 19 10.04 1.81 -24.58
CA SER A 19 9.95 1.22 -23.25
C SER A 19 11.34 0.64 -22.95
N ALA A 20 12.16 1.40 -22.22
CA ALA A 20 13.39 0.90 -21.68
C ALA A 20 12.98 -0.20 -20.70
N SER A 21 13.07 -1.47 -21.14
CA SER A 21 12.93 -2.60 -20.24
C SER A 21 14.09 -2.48 -19.25
N ALA A 22 13.80 -2.01 -18.03
CA ALA A 22 14.77 -2.04 -16.96
C ALA A 22 15.27 -3.49 -16.86
N GLN A 23 16.58 -3.70 -17.01
CA GLN A 23 17.15 -5.00 -16.77
C GLN A 23 16.87 -5.36 -15.31
N PRO A 24 16.32 -6.56 -15.03
CA PRO A 24 16.07 -6.98 -13.67
C PRO A 24 17.38 -6.92 -12.89
N ILE A 25 17.33 -6.30 -11.71
CA ILE A 25 18.47 -6.24 -10.80
C ILE A 25 18.39 -7.46 -9.90
N ASP A 26 19.47 -8.23 -9.86
CA ASP A 26 19.58 -9.33 -8.90
C ASP A 26 19.67 -8.76 -7.49
N LEU A 27 18.63 -9.01 -6.70
CA LEU A 27 18.61 -8.64 -5.29
C LEU A 27 19.52 -9.59 -4.50
N LYS A 28 20.29 -9.02 -3.58
CA LYS A 28 21.07 -9.79 -2.60
C LYS A 28 20.38 -9.72 -1.25
N LEU A 29 20.26 -10.87 -0.60
CA LEU A 29 19.82 -10.93 0.79
C LEU A 29 20.84 -10.19 1.67
N ILE A 30 20.38 -9.16 2.38
CA ILE A 30 21.21 -8.40 3.32
C ILE A 30 21.16 -9.07 4.70
N SER A 31 19.95 -9.40 5.17
CA SER A 31 19.71 -10.08 6.44
C SER A 31 18.41 -10.88 6.37
N ALA A 32 18.30 -11.89 7.23
CA ALA A 32 17.07 -12.63 7.50
C ALA A 32 16.92 -12.71 9.03
N LEU A 33 16.12 -11.81 9.58
CA LEU A 33 15.96 -11.68 11.03
C LEU A 33 14.64 -12.33 11.45
N PRO A 34 14.62 -13.19 12.48
CA PRO A 34 13.37 -13.66 13.07
C PRO A 34 12.60 -12.48 13.66
N VAL A 35 11.28 -12.52 13.54
CA VAL A 35 10.39 -11.49 14.11
C VAL A 35 10.00 -11.89 15.53
N SER A 36 10.08 -10.96 16.48
CA SER A 36 9.76 -11.17 17.90
C SER A 36 9.03 -9.96 18.49
N GLY A 37 8.49 -10.06 19.70
CA GLY A 37 7.90 -8.94 20.45
C GLY A 37 6.38 -8.87 20.44
N LEU A 38 5.71 -9.37 19.39
CA LEU A 38 4.26 -9.45 19.29
C LEU A 38 3.80 -10.88 19.00
N ASP A 39 2.91 -11.41 19.85
CA ASP A 39 2.38 -12.77 19.73
C ASP A 39 1.63 -12.96 18.41
N ASN A 40 1.94 -14.04 17.68
CA ASN A 40 1.33 -14.36 16.39
C ASN A 40 1.43 -13.20 15.35
N ALA A 41 2.50 -12.41 15.42
CA ALA A 41 2.76 -11.38 14.41
C ALA A 41 3.01 -12.01 13.04
N GLN A 42 2.26 -11.53 12.06
CA GLN A 42 2.38 -11.90 10.66
C GLN A 42 2.43 -10.60 9.85
N PRO A 43 3.63 -9.96 9.75
CA PRO A 43 3.78 -8.71 9.04
C PRO A 43 3.55 -8.90 7.54
N SER A 44 2.70 -8.06 6.95
CA SER A 44 2.33 -8.13 5.53
C SER A 44 2.78 -6.85 4.81
N GLY A 45 2.17 -5.71 5.16
CA GLY A 45 2.48 -4.41 4.58
C GLY A 45 3.61 -3.70 5.32
N LEU A 46 4.56 -3.13 4.57
CA LEU A 46 5.75 -2.46 5.12
C LEU A 46 5.96 -1.08 4.49
N CYS A 47 6.34 -0.08 5.30
CA CYS A 47 6.81 1.19 4.77
C CYS A 47 7.85 1.87 5.67
N TRP A 48 8.77 2.63 5.05
CA TRP A 48 9.71 3.50 5.75
C TRP A 48 9.14 4.92 5.88
N VAL A 49 9.19 5.48 7.09
CA VAL A 49 8.83 6.88 7.37
C VAL A 49 9.87 7.48 8.31
N ASP A 50 10.54 8.54 7.88
CA ASP A 50 11.52 9.28 8.68
C ASP A 50 12.54 8.38 9.41
N GLY A 51 13.06 7.37 8.70
CA GLY A 51 14.05 6.42 9.21
C GLY A 51 13.51 5.31 10.11
N ASN A 52 12.19 5.19 10.28
CA ASN A 52 11.53 4.12 11.01
C ASN A 52 10.84 3.16 10.05
N LEU A 53 10.91 1.86 10.33
CA LEU A 53 10.17 0.84 9.59
C LEU A 53 8.85 0.58 10.30
N TYR A 54 7.76 0.62 9.54
CA TYR A 54 6.41 0.34 10.04
C TYR A 54 5.83 -0.86 9.31
N ALA A 55 4.94 -1.58 10.01
CA ALA A 55 4.16 -2.65 9.43
C ALA A 55 2.69 -2.63 9.86
N VAL A 56 1.88 -3.32 9.08
CA VAL A 56 0.61 -3.90 9.54
C VAL A 56 0.77 -5.41 9.63
N SER A 57 -0.09 -6.05 10.41
CA SER A 57 -0.17 -7.51 10.51
C SER A 57 -1.59 -7.96 10.26
N ASP A 58 -1.75 -9.03 9.49
CA ASP A 58 -3.04 -9.62 9.10
C ASP A 58 -3.93 -10.03 10.30
N HIS A 59 -3.32 -10.32 11.46
CA HIS A 59 -3.99 -10.69 12.71
C HIS A 59 -4.18 -9.53 13.69
N HIS A 60 -3.69 -8.33 13.38
CA HIS A 60 -3.66 -7.18 14.30
C HIS A 60 -4.36 -5.96 13.71
N ASP A 61 -5.66 -6.05 13.53
CA ASP A 61 -6.54 -5.05 12.87
C ASP A 61 -6.66 -3.68 13.59
N HIS A 62 -6.00 -3.51 14.72
CA HIS A 62 -6.13 -2.34 15.59
C HIS A 62 -4.84 -1.55 15.75
N THR A 63 -3.80 -1.88 14.99
CA THR A 63 -2.52 -1.19 15.12
C THR A 63 -1.70 -1.14 13.83
N ILE A 64 -0.97 -0.04 13.67
CA ILE A 64 0.26 -0.02 12.87
C ILE A 64 1.39 -0.27 13.86
N CYS A 65 2.21 -1.27 13.58
CA CYS A 65 3.36 -1.64 14.37
C CYS A 65 4.61 -0.90 13.88
N ARG A 66 5.59 -0.73 14.77
CA ARG A 66 6.96 -0.36 14.41
C ARG A 66 7.83 -1.61 14.43
N LEU A 67 8.74 -1.72 13.47
CA LEU A 67 9.81 -2.71 13.47
C LEU A 67 11.14 -2.03 13.75
N GLU A 68 11.84 -2.52 14.74
CA GLU A 68 13.24 -2.21 15.00
C GLU A 68 14.10 -3.38 14.51
N LEU A 69 15.06 -3.08 13.63
CA LEU A 69 16.00 -4.06 13.12
C LEU A 69 17.22 -4.09 14.05
N LEU A 70 17.31 -5.15 14.86
CA LEU A 70 18.43 -5.42 15.76
C LEU A 70 19.44 -6.35 15.07
N GLU A 71 20.51 -6.71 15.78
CA GLU A 71 21.57 -7.57 15.23
C GLU A 71 21.06 -8.97 14.87
N ASP A 72 20.27 -9.58 15.77
CA ASP A 72 19.83 -10.97 15.66
C ASP A 72 18.31 -11.15 15.47
N GLU A 73 17.54 -10.07 15.53
CA GLU A 73 16.08 -10.11 15.41
C GLU A 73 15.48 -8.81 14.85
N ALA A 74 14.25 -8.90 14.35
CA ALA A 74 13.40 -7.75 14.05
C ALA A 74 12.32 -7.67 15.15
N HIS A 75 12.48 -6.73 16.06
CA HIS A 75 11.55 -6.53 17.15
C HIS A 75 10.34 -5.74 16.66
N ILE A 76 9.13 -6.30 16.78
CA ILE A 76 7.88 -5.67 16.39
C ILE A 76 7.06 -5.30 17.64
N GLU A 77 6.56 -4.07 17.67
CA GLU A 77 5.68 -3.59 18.74
C GLU A 77 4.54 -2.73 18.20
N PRO A 78 3.34 -2.75 18.83
CA PRO A 78 2.26 -1.82 18.51
C PRO A 78 2.73 -0.37 18.69
N TYR A 79 2.47 0.49 17.70
CA TYR A 79 2.93 1.88 17.73
C TYR A 79 1.76 2.88 17.65
N ILE A 80 0.97 2.82 16.58
CA ILE A 80 -0.27 3.61 16.47
C ILE A 80 -1.42 2.65 16.65
N THR A 81 -2.23 2.85 17.69
CA THR A 81 -3.45 2.08 17.92
C THR A 81 -4.67 2.83 17.41
N PHE A 82 -5.63 2.09 16.86
CA PHE A 82 -6.85 2.67 16.31
C PHE A 82 -8.00 1.66 16.25
N ASN A 83 -9.20 2.19 16.03
CA ASN A 83 -10.39 1.40 15.72
C ASN A 83 -10.86 1.80 14.34
N ALA A 84 -10.70 0.91 13.35
CA ALA A 84 -11.16 1.19 12.00
C ALA A 84 -12.68 1.42 12.01
N PRO A 85 -13.19 2.35 11.19
CA PRO A 85 -14.63 2.53 11.04
C PRO A 85 -15.28 1.24 10.56
N TRP A 86 -16.51 0.97 11.03
CA TRP A 86 -17.25 -0.24 10.70
C TRP A 86 -17.33 -0.51 9.19
N SER A 87 -16.97 -1.72 8.79
CA SER A 87 -16.91 -2.16 7.38
C SER A 87 -18.10 -3.03 6.95
N GLY A 88 -19.07 -3.28 7.83
CA GLY A 88 -20.24 -4.11 7.57
C GLY A 88 -20.28 -5.39 8.40
N SER A 89 -21.46 -6.02 8.50
CA SER A 89 -21.75 -7.13 9.41
C SER A 89 -21.07 -8.46 9.08
N TRP A 90 -20.48 -8.60 7.91
CA TRP A 90 -19.88 -9.86 7.44
C TRP A 90 -18.36 -9.91 7.61
N VAL A 91 -17.73 -8.76 7.87
CA VAL A 91 -16.29 -8.63 8.01
C VAL A 91 -15.90 -9.04 9.43
N ARG A 92 -15.19 -10.17 9.56
CA ARG A 92 -14.74 -10.71 10.86
C ARG A 92 -13.37 -10.18 11.29
N GLY A 93 -12.55 -9.79 10.31
CA GLY A 93 -11.25 -9.15 10.45
C GLY A 93 -10.99 -8.29 9.21
N LEU A 94 -10.06 -7.35 9.30
CA LEU A 94 -9.79 -6.38 8.24
C LEU A 94 -8.72 -6.85 7.27
N ASP A 95 -7.85 -7.78 7.67
CA ASP A 95 -6.94 -8.48 6.77
C ASP A 95 -6.06 -7.47 6.02
N PHE A 96 -5.24 -6.75 6.79
CA PHE A 96 -4.43 -5.66 6.26
C PHE A 96 -3.17 -6.18 5.58
N GLU A 97 -2.93 -5.74 4.34
CA GLU A 97 -1.87 -6.28 3.47
C GLU A 97 -0.88 -5.24 2.96
N GLY A 98 -1.36 -4.02 2.68
CA GLY A 98 -0.54 -2.95 2.11
C GLY A 98 -0.44 -1.76 3.06
N LEU A 99 0.74 -1.14 3.14
CA LEU A 99 0.99 0.05 3.95
C LEU A 99 1.78 1.10 3.16
N ALA A 100 1.32 2.34 3.18
CA ALA A 100 2.03 3.49 2.64
C ALA A 100 1.85 4.70 3.54
N TYR A 101 2.76 5.68 3.45
CA TYR A 101 2.69 6.92 4.21
C TYR A 101 2.77 8.13 3.29
N ARG A 102 1.92 9.14 3.53
CA ARG A 102 1.93 10.41 2.82
C ARG A 102 1.23 11.48 3.66
N ASP A 103 1.83 12.67 3.73
CA ASP A 103 1.21 13.89 4.30
C ASP A 103 0.62 13.67 5.71
N GLY A 104 1.40 13.12 6.65
CA GLY A 104 0.95 12.92 8.05
C GLY A 104 0.02 11.73 8.26
N SER A 105 -0.19 10.88 7.25
CA SER A 105 -1.13 9.77 7.32
C SER A 105 -0.57 8.49 6.72
N PHE A 106 -0.91 7.38 7.36
CA PHE A 106 -0.78 6.03 6.83
C PHE A 106 -2.02 5.68 6.01
N PHE A 107 -1.80 4.93 4.93
CA PHE A 107 -2.81 4.38 4.05
C PHE A 107 -2.64 2.87 4.05
N ILE A 108 -3.67 2.17 4.50
CA ILE A 108 -3.66 0.74 4.72
C ILE A 108 -4.65 0.09 3.76
N ILE A 109 -4.22 -0.93 3.02
CA ILE A 109 -5.12 -1.74 2.19
C ILE A 109 -5.66 -2.90 3.03
N SER A 110 -6.98 -3.10 2.97
CA SER A 110 -7.67 -4.26 3.54
C SER A 110 -8.10 -5.20 2.41
N GLU A 111 -7.64 -6.45 2.45
CA GLU A 111 -8.06 -7.51 1.52
C GLU A 111 -9.53 -7.86 1.77
N ALA A 112 -9.93 -8.03 3.03
CA ALA A 112 -11.30 -8.39 3.41
C ALA A 112 -12.37 -7.39 2.96
N THR A 113 -12.00 -6.11 2.76
CA THR A 113 -12.95 -5.05 2.39
C THR A 113 -12.70 -4.47 0.99
N PHE A 114 -11.55 -4.77 0.38
CA PHE A 114 -11.07 -4.20 -0.87
C PHE A 114 -11.05 -2.66 -0.85
N ARG A 115 -10.63 -2.08 0.27
CA ARG A 115 -10.63 -0.62 0.50
C ARG A 115 -9.32 -0.14 1.09
N VAL A 116 -9.08 1.16 0.95
CA VAL A 116 -7.98 1.87 1.60
C VAL A 116 -8.50 2.62 2.83
N LEU A 117 -7.95 2.28 3.99
CA LEU A 117 -8.12 3.01 5.24
C LEU A 117 -7.03 4.08 5.37
N ARG A 118 -7.40 5.33 5.61
CA ARG A 118 -6.47 6.36 6.04
C ARG A 118 -6.47 6.42 7.57
N VAL A 119 -5.28 6.44 8.17
CA VAL A 119 -5.04 6.64 9.61
C VAL A 119 -4.05 7.78 9.77
N HIS A 120 -4.41 8.87 10.45
CA HIS A 120 -3.44 9.93 10.75
C HIS A 120 -2.39 9.39 11.73
N GLU A 121 -1.14 9.85 11.65
CA GLU A 121 -0.03 9.39 12.51
C GLU A 121 -0.25 9.59 14.02
N THR A 122 -1.28 10.35 14.40
CA THR A 122 -1.68 10.54 15.81
C THR A 122 -2.67 9.46 16.29
N GLY A 123 -2.98 8.47 15.45
CA GLY A 123 -4.04 7.48 15.69
C GLY A 123 -5.46 8.03 15.58
N ARG A 124 -5.64 9.27 15.10
CA ARG A 124 -6.93 9.94 14.93
C ARG A 124 -7.28 10.12 13.45
N GLY A 125 -8.45 10.70 13.16
CA GLY A 125 -8.79 11.10 11.79
C GLY A 125 -8.95 9.94 10.80
N LEU A 126 -9.45 8.79 11.27
CA LEU A 126 -9.63 7.58 10.49
C LEU A 126 -10.79 7.70 9.50
N ALA A 127 -10.55 7.27 8.26
CA ALA A 127 -11.59 7.19 7.25
C ALA A 127 -11.24 6.19 6.16
N TRP A 128 -12.23 5.42 5.71
CA TRP A 128 -12.12 4.71 4.44
C TRP A 128 -12.15 5.72 3.30
N VAL A 129 -11.03 5.86 2.58
CA VAL A 129 -10.86 6.90 1.54
C VAL A 129 -11.18 6.41 0.13
N THR A 130 -11.47 5.13 -0.03
CA THR A 130 -11.97 4.55 -1.27
C THR A 130 -13.32 3.83 -1.06
N PRO A 131 -14.16 3.74 -2.11
CA PRO A 131 -15.13 2.65 -2.18
C PRO A 131 -14.42 1.30 -2.25
N SER A 132 -15.18 0.20 -2.08
CA SER A 132 -14.64 -1.13 -2.41
C SER A 132 -14.29 -1.20 -3.89
N VAL A 133 -13.09 -1.68 -4.20
CA VAL A 133 -12.61 -1.89 -5.57
C VAL A 133 -12.75 -3.33 -6.03
N GLU A 134 -13.36 -4.20 -5.23
CA GLU A 134 -13.51 -5.64 -5.50
C GLU A 134 -14.03 -5.91 -6.92
N LYS A 135 -15.18 -5.33 -7.27
CA LYS A 135 -15.79 -5.51 -8.59
C LYS A 135 -14.89 -5.04 -9.74
N ALA A 136 -14.10 -3.99 -9.52
CA ALA A 136 -13.17 -3.49 -10.53
C ALA A 136 -11.98 -4.44 -10.69
N GLY A 137 -11.43 -4.96 -9.58
CA GLY A 137 -10.32 -5.91 -9.58
C GLY A 137 -10.69 -7.26 -10.20
N SER A 138 -11.84 -7.84 -9.84
CA SER A 138 -12.30 -9.10 -10.44
C SER A 138 -12.57 -8.99 -11.94
N LYS A 139 -13.04 -7.83 -12.42
CA LYS A 139 -13.24 -7.60 -13.85
C LYS A 139 -11.93 -7.70 -14.66
N VAL A 140 -10.79 -7.42 -14.03
CA VAL A 140 -9.46 -7.48 -14.66
C VAL A 140 -8.64 -8.70 -14.23
N GLY A 141 -9.23 -9.63 -13.47
CA GLY A 141 -8.61 -10.90 -13.08
C GLY A 141 -7.54 -10.76 -12.00
N LEU A 142 -7.64 -9.77 -11.12
CA LEU A 142 -6.72 -9.64 -9.97
C LEU A 142 -7.07 -10.61 -8.82
N PHE A 143 -8.34 -11.02 -8.73
CA PHE A 143 -8.89 -11.99 -7.77
C PHE A 143 -10.27 -12.48 -8.23
#